data_AF-I4G7N9-F1
#
_entry.id   AF-I4G7N9-F1
#
_cell.length_a   1.000
_cell.length_b   1.000
_cell.length_c   1.000
_cell.angle_alpha   90.00
_cell.angle_beta   90.00
_cell.angle_gamma   90.00
#
_symmetry.space_group_name_H-M   'P 1'
#
loop_
_entity.id
_entity.type
_entity.pdbx_description
1 polymer ?
#
loop_
_entity_poly.entity_id
_entity_poly.type
_entity_poly.pdbx_seq_one_letter_code
_entity_poly.pdbx_strand_id
1 'polypeptide(L)' 'MPKHLADHLTENHHIPGIFVIDPSNNIGETLTELIIIAGASFPKEYQDRIEYLPLSE' A
#
# COMPACT_ATOMS: atom_id res chain seq x y z
N MET A 1 -11.02 -8.16 -0.50
CA MET A 1 -9.71 -8.85 -0.46
C MET A 1 -9.74 -10.02 -1.44
N PRO A 2 -8.74 -10.19 -2.31
CA PRO A 2 -8.65 -11.35 -3.20
C PRO A 2 -8.52 -12.67 -2.44
N LYS A 3 -9.11 -13.75 -2.96
CA LYS A 3 -9.10 -15.07 -2.28
C LYS A 3 -7.68 -15.58 -1.98
N HIS A 4 -6.75 -15.45 -2.93
CA HIS A 4 -5.36 -15.88 -2.74
C HIS A 4 -4.65 -15.17 -1.59
N LEU A 5 -5.00 -13.90 -1.33
CA LEU A 5 -4.41 -13.15 -0.23
C LEU A 5 -4.99 -13.62 1.11
N ALA A 6 -6.30 -13.85 1.18
CA ALA A 6 -6.92 -14.41 2.37
C ALA A 6 -6.32 -15.78 2.73
N ASP A 7 -6.17 -16.68 1.76
CA ASP A 7 -5.58 -18.00 1.96
C ASP A 7 -4.13 -17.89 2.48
N HIS A 8 -3.31 -17.00 1.90
CA HIS A 8 -1.94 -16.76 2.33
C HIS A 8 -1.84 -16.27 3.79
N LEU A 9 -2.73 -15.37 4.20
CA LEU A 9 -2.79 -14.86 5.57
C LEU A 9 -3.24 -15.94 6.58
N THR A 10 -4.14 -16.84 6.18
CA THR A 10 -4.57 -17.95 7.05
C THR A 10 -3.45 -18.95 7.35
N GLU A 11 -2.42 -19.01 6.51
CA GLU A 11 -1.20 -19.78 6.73
C GLU A 11 -0.17 -19.03 7.59
N ASN A 12 -0.54 -17.89 8.18
CA ASN A 12 0.33 -17.01 8.97
C ASN A 12 1.51 -16.45 8.15
N HIS A 13 1.34 -16.34 6.83
CA HIS A 13 2.29 -15.69 5.95
C HIS A 13 1.87 -14.23 5.74
N HIS A 14 2.66 -13.31 6.30
CA HIS A 14 2.43 -11.88 6.13
C HIS A 14 3.09 -11.35 4.87
N ILE A 15 2.46 -10.33 4.27
CA ILE A 15 3.02 -9.60 3.14
C ILE A 15 3.31 -8.14 3.51
N PRO A 16 4.28 -7.50 2.83
CA PRO A 16 4.33 -6.05 2.78
C PRO A 16 3.01 -5.49 2.25
N GLY A 17 2.67 -4.26 2.66
CA GLY A 17 1.56 -3.54 2.06
C GLY A 17 1.80 -3.28 0.57
N ILE A 18 0.72 -3.36 -0.23
CA ILE A 18 0.74 -3.08 -1.65
C ILE A 18 0.00 -1.78 -1.90
N PHE A 19 0.67 -0.80 -2.50
CA PHE A 19 0.04 0.44 -2.95
C PHE A 19 -0.22 0.38 -4.45
N VAL A 20 -1.47 0.67 -4.84
CA VAL A 20 -1.86 0.82 -6.24
C VAL A 20 -1.89 2.31 -6.54
N ILE A 21 -1.11 2.72 -7.54
CA ILE A 21 -0.94 4.11 -7.98
C ILE A 21 -1.38 4.26 -9.44
N ASP A 22 -1.78 5.46 -9.84
CA ASP A 22 -2.00 5.77 -11.26
C ASP A 22 -0.65 5.92 -11.97
N PRO A 23 -0.36 5.13 -13.02
CA PRO A 23 0.89 5.23 -13.76
C PRO A 23 1.06 6.57 -14.51
N SER A 24 -0.01 7.34 -14.66
CA SER A 24 0.00 8.68 -15.25
C SER A 24 0.58 9.73 -14.31
N ASN A 25 0.65 9.45 -13.00
CA ASN A 25 1.21 10.38 -12.02
C ASN A 25 2.73 10.51 -12.18
N ASN A 26 3.25 11.69 -11.84
CA ASN A 26 4.69 11.90 -11.79
C ASN A 26 5.29 11.03 -10.68
N ILE A 27 6.29 10.22 -11.03
CA ILE A 27 6.95 9.32 -10.08
C ILE A 27 7.62 10.06 -8.91
N GLY A 28 8.11 11.28 -9.13
CA GLY A 28 8.70 12.13 -8.10
C GLY A 28 7.68 12.61 -7.08
N GLU A 29 6.52 13.09 -7.56
CA GLU A 29 5.40 13.51 -6.70
C GLU A 29 4.85 12.31 -5.91
N THR A 30 4.66 11.17 -6.58
CA THR A 30 4.24 9.92 -5.94
C THR A 30 5.20 9.51 -4.82
N LEU A 31 6.51 9.64 -5.05
CA LEU A 31 7.51 9.32 -4.03
C LEU A 31 7.44 10.29 -2.83
N THR A 32 7.25 11.58 -3.08
CA THR A 32 7.05 12.58 -2.02
C THR A 32 5.84 12.26 -1.15
N GLU A 33 4.72 11.90 -1.77
CA GLU A 33 3.50 11.49 -1.06
C GLU A 33 3.73 10.22 -0.22
N LEU A 34 4.36 9.19 -0.80
CA LEU A 34 4.69 7.95 -0.10
C LEU A 34 5.58 8.19 1.13
N ILE A 35 6.53 9.13 1.05
CA ILE A 35 7.38 9.50 2.19
C ILE A 35 6.54 10.16 3.30
N ILE A 36 5.61 11.05 2.95
CA ILE A 36 4.70 11.70 3.90
C ILE A 36 3.80 10.66 4.57
N ILE A 37 3.19 9.77 3.79
CA ILE A 37 2.35 8.67 4.26
C ILE A 37 3.13 7.80 5.23
N ALA A 38 4.36 7.40 4.87
CA ALA A 38 5.21 6.59 5.75
C ALA A 38 5.51 7.29 7.07
N GLY A 39 5.82 8.59 7.05
CA GLY A 39 6.11 9.39 8.25
C GLY A 39 4.91 9.58 9.18
N ALA A 40 3.69 9.56 8.66
CA ALA A 40 2.45 9.67 9.43
C ALA A 40 1.87 8.32 9.90
N SER A 41 2.42 7.21 9.41
CA SER A 41 1.86 5.89 9.63
C SER A 41 2.24 5.23 10.96
N PHE A 42 1.39 4.31 11.42
CA PHE A 42 1.66 3.43 12.56
C PHE A 42 2.42 2.17 12.13
N PRO A 43 3.15 1.53 13.08
CA PRO A 43 3.76 0.23 12.82
C PRO A 43 2.74 -0.78 12.27
N LYS A 44 3.07 -1.38 11.12
CA LYS A 44 2.26 -2.40 10.43
C LYS A 44 0.90 -1.91 9.92
N GLU A 45 0.65 -0.61 9.86
CA GLU A 45 -0.64 -0.05 9.41
C GLU A 45 -1.08 -0.55 8.02
N TYR A 46 -0.10 -0.76 7.14
CA TYR A 46 -0.30 -1.24 5.77
C TYR A 46 0.05 -2.73 5.57
N GLN A 47 0.53 -3.43 6.60
CA GLN A 47 0.82 -4.87 6.49
C GLN A 47 -0.46 -5.62 6.09
N ASP A 48 -0.34 -6.56 5.17
CA ASP A 48 -1.46 -7.40 4.70
C ASP A 48 -2.62 -6.64 4.01
N ARG A 49 -2.36 -5.41 3.54
CA ARG A 49 -3.34 -4.57 2.86
C ARG A 49 -2.94 -4.25 1.43
N ILE A 50 -3.96 -4.09 0.59
CA ILE A 50 -3.84 -3.56 -0.77
C ILE A 50 -4.66 -2.27 -0.77
N GLU A 51 -3.99 -1.13 -0.88
CA GLU A 51 -4.61 0.20 -0.82
C GLU A 51 -4.40 0.94 -2.14
N TYR A 52 -5.48 1.52 -2.66
CA TYR A 52 -5.38 2.45 -3.78
C TYR A 52 -5.11 3.84 -3.21
N LEU A 53 -3.97 4.44 -3.59
CA LEU A 53 -3.67 5.80 -3.16
C LEU A 53 -4.54 6.78 -3.94
N PRO A 54 -5.12 7.79 -3.26
CA PRO A 54 -5.98 8.76 -3.92
C PRO A 54 -5.21 9.47 -5.03
N LEU A 55 -5.92 9.79 -6.12
CA LEU A 55 -5.38 10.61 -7.19
C LEU A 55 -5.01 11.98 -6.60
N SER A 56 -3.74 12.35 -6.72
CA SER A 56 -3.26 13.71 -6.44
C SER A 56 -4.02 14.69 -7.36
N GLU A 57 -4.60 15.75 -6.81
CA GLU A 57 -5.25 16.83 -7.59
C GLU A 57 -4.25 17.70 -8.35
#